data_AF-A0AAP2KX29-F1
#
_entry.id   AF-A0AAP2KX29-F1
#
_cell.length_a   1.000
_cell.length_b   1.000
_cell.length_c   1.000
_cell.angle_alpha   90.00
_cell.angle_beta   90.00
_cell.angle_gamma   90.00
#
_symmetry.space_group_name_H-M   'P 1'
#
loop_
_entity.id
_entity.type
_entity.pdbx_description
1 polymer ?
#
loop_
_entity_poly.entity_id
_entity_poly.type
_entity_poly.pdbx_seq_one_letter_code
_entity_poly.pdbx_strand_id
1 'polypeptide(L)'
;MLSLLTRLMPGYAWLALLALALSIGGWVINGYRIDRLKAERDSAEQLAQTESRRADEWQARAEQRQADLEAAHQERREAQASVRQLQEDLATQDAKYRQLQQRIAQAPPEDDGPVAPVLRDAIRDLPEVAP
;
A
#
# COMPACT_ATOMS: atom_id res chain seq x y z
N MET A 1 36.22 72.91 -8.05
CA MET A 1 34.94 73.24 -7.37
C MET A 1 34.68 72.44 -6.09
N LEU A 2 35.32 71.28 -5.84
CA LEU A 2 35.22 70.61 -4.52
C LEU A 2 35.92 71.35 -3.36
N SER A 3 36.94 72.17 -3.64
CA SER A 3 37.75 72.84 -2.62
C SER A 3 37.12 74.08 -1.96
N LEU A 4 36.02 74.61 -2.51
CA LEU A 4 35.26 75.71 -1.90
C LEU A 4 34.17 75.20 -0.94
N LEU A 5 33.62 74.01 -1.19
CA LEU A 5 32.61 73.37 -0.34
C LEU A 5 33.17 72.85 0.99
N THR A 6 34.44 72.40 1.01
CA THR A 6 35.11 71.97 2.24
C THR A 6 35.50 73.13 3.17
N ARG A 7 35.53 74.37 2.67
CA ARG A 7 35.91 75.56 3.43
C ARG A 7 34.72 76.28 4.08
N LEU A 8 33.49 75.94 3.70
CA LEU A 8 32.26 76.59 4.18
C LEU A 8 31.50 75.79 5.24
N MET A 9 31.71 74.47 5.31
CA MET A 9 31.08 73.62 6.33
C MET A 9 32.03 73.30 7.48
N PRO A 10 31.62 73.52 8.73
CA PRO A 10 32.41 73.13 9.89
C PRO A 10 32.55 71.60 9.95
N GLY A 11 33.71 71.10 10.43
CA GLY A 11 34.07 69.67 10.36
C GLY A 11 33.04 68.70 10.97
N TYR A 12 32.24 69.16 11.94
CA TYR A 12 31.15 68.37 12.54
C TYR A 12 29.99 68.10 11.57
N ALA A 13 29.72 68.98 10.60
CA ALA A 13 28.68 68.78 9.59
C ALA A 13 29.03 67.62 8.65
N TRP A 14 30.31 67.49 8.29
CA TRP A 14 30.81 66.35 7.51
C TRP A 14 30.71 65.03 8.28
N LEU A 15 31.03 65.03 9.58
CA LEU A 15 30.86 63.84 10.42
C LEU A 15 29.39 63.44 10.56
N ALA A 16 28.48 64.40 10.71
CA ALA A 16 27.04 64.13 10.77
C ALA A 16 26.50 63.53 9.46
N LEU A 17 26.93 64.05 8.30
CA LEU A 17 26.56 63.48 7.00
C LEU A 17 27.10 62.06 6.81
N LEU A 18 28.34 61.81 7.25
CA LEU A 18 28.95 60.49 7.15
C LEU A 18 28.28 59.49 8.08
N ALA A 19 27.93 59.89 9.30
CA ALA A 19 27.15 59.08 10.24
C ALA A 19 25.74 58.76 9.69
N LEU A 20 25.07 59.75 9.06
CA LEU A 20 23.78 59.54 8.42
C LEU A 20 23.89 58.56 7.24
N ALA A 21 24.89 58.72 6.38
CA ALA A 21 25.13 57.84 5.25
C ALA A 21 25.43 56.40 5.69
N LEU A 22 26.24 56.21 6.74
CA LEU A 22 26.52 54.88 7.31
C LEU A 22 25.29 54.26 7.96
N SER A 23 24.46 55.07 8.62
CA SER A 23 23.21 54.58 9.24
C SER A 23 22.22 54.08 8.19
N ILE A 24 22.04 54.84 7.11
CA ILE A 24 21.16 54.44 5.99
C ILE A 24 21.73 53.21 5.27
N GLY A 25 23.04 53.21 4.97
CA GLY A 25 23.69 52.08 4.32
C GLY A 25 23.63 50.80 5.16
N GLY A 26 23.87 50.90 6.46
CA GLY A 26 23.75 49.79 7.40
C GLY A 26 22.33 49.24 7.48
N TRP A 27 21.31 50.11 7.49
CA TRP A 27 19.91 49.71 7.51
C TRP A 27 19.51 48.94 6.24
N VAL A 28 19.92 49.41 5.06
CA VAL A 28 19.65 48.74 3.77
C VAL A 28 20.33 47.36 3.72
N ILE A 29 21.61 47.27 4.07
CA ILE A 29 22.36 46.00 4.06
C ILE A 29 21.73 45.00 5.04
N ASN A 30 21.31 45.47 6.21
CA ASN A 30 20.67 44.62 7.21
C ASN A 30 19.29 44.14 6.75
N GLY A 31 18.50 45.00 6.09
CA GLY A 31 17.22 44.62 5.48
C GLY A 31 17.38 43.48 4.47
N TYR A 32 18.32 43.61 3.53
CA TYR A 32 18.61 42.55 2.55
C TYR A 32 19.02 41.23 3.20
N ARG A 33 19.80 41.27 4.29
CA ARG A 33 20.19 40.05 5.03
C ARG A 33 18.99 39.41 5.72
N ILE A 34 18.14 40.19 6.35
CA ILE A 34 16.94 39.71 7.03
C ILE A 34 15.97 39.08 6.02
N ASP A 35 15.74 39.73 4.88
CA ASP A 35 14.82 39.22 3.88
C ASP A 35 15.34 37.92 3.25
N ARG A 36 16.66 37.83 3.01
CA ARG A 36 17.28 36.58 2.56
C ARG A 36 17.13 35.47 3.60
N LEU A 37 17.39 35.75 4.88
CA LEU A 37 17.25 34.75 5.95
C LEU A 37 15.81 34.29 6.12
N LYS A 38 14.83 35.19 5.96
CA LYS A 38 13.41 34.83 5.93
C LYS A 38 13.09 33.92 4.75
N ALA A 39 13.55 34.26 3.55
CA ALA A 39 13.33 33.43 2.37
C ALA A 39 13.96 32.03 2.52
N GLU A 40 15.18 31.94 3.06
CA GLU A 40 15.83 30.66 3.35
C GLU A 40 15.04 29.86 4.40
N ARG A 41 14.61 30.48 5.51
CA ARG A 41 13.76 29.84 6.52
C ARG A 41 12.44 29.35 5.92
N ASP A 42 11.73 30.19 5.19
CA ASP A 42 10.42 29.87 4.63
C ASP A 42 10.53 28.70 3.65
N SER A 43 11.60 28.67 2.83
CA SER A 43 11.87 27.55 1.94
C SER A 43 12.19 26.25 2.70
N ALA A 44 12.94 26.33 3.81
CA ALA A 44 13.25 25.18 4.66
C ALA A 44 12.00 24.65 5.37
N GLU A 45 11.12 25.53 5.85
CA GLU A 45 9.84 25.15 6.46
C GLU A 45 8.91 24.49 5.44
N GLN A 46 8.84 25.00 4.21
CA GLN A 46 8.06 24.39 3.14
C GLN A 46 8.59 22.99 2.77
N LEU A 47 9.90 22.83 2.68
CA LEU A 47 10.53 21.53 2.45
C LEU A 47 10.22 20.56 3.60
N ALA A 48 10.37 20.99 4.85
CA ALA A 48 10.06 20.16 6.01
C ALA A 48 8.58 19.74 6.04
N GLN A 49 7.65 20.64 5.71
CA GLN A 49 6.24 20.30 5.60
C GLN A 49 5.97 19.30 4.48
N THR A 50 6.65 19.45 3.34
CA THR A 50 6.50 18.52 2.21
C THR A 50 7.02 17.13 2.55
N GLU A 51 8.17 17.05 3.21
CA GLU A 51 8.74 15.78 3.66
C GLU A 51 7.90 15.13 4.76
N SER A 52 7.33 15.90 5.69
CA SER A 52 6.38 15.39 6.69
C SER A 52 5.15 14.77 6.02
N ARG A 53 4.53 15.47 5.06
CA ARG A 53 3.37 14.93 4.33
C ARG A 53 3.71 13.66 3.57
N ARG A 54 4.89 13.61 2.94
CA ARG A 54 5.37 12.40 2.27
C ARG A 54 5.54 11.25 3.26
N ALA A 55 6.12 11.51 4.43
CA ALA A 55 6.27 10.49 5.47
C ALA A 55 4.91 9.95 5.93
N ASP A 56 3.93 10.83 6.16
CA ASP A 56 2.56 10.44 6.53
C ASP A 56 1.89 9.60 5.41
N GLU A 57 2.06 9.99 4.15
CA GLU A 57 1.55 9.22 3.00
C GLU A 57 2.20 7.84 2.89
N TRP A 58 3.52 7.74 3.11
CA TRP A 58 4.22 6.47 3.10
C TRP A 58 3.79 5.56 4.26
N GLN A 59 3.60 6.13 5.44
CA GLN A 59 3.08 5.39 6.58
C GLN A 59 1.67 4.86 6.30
N ALA A 60 0.76 5.70 5.81
CA ALA A 60 -0.59 5.28 5.45
C ALA A 60 -0.60 4.16 4.39
N ARG A 61 0.27 4.26 3.37
CA ARG A 61 0.42 3.20 2.36
C ARG A 61 0.98 1.92 2.96
N ALA A 62 1.93 2.00 3.88
CA ALA A 62 2.49 0.83 4.55
C ALA A 62 1.42 0.11 5.40
N GLU A 63 0.65 0.87 6.18
CA GLU A 63 -0.46 0.35 6.98
C GLU A 63 -1.54 -0.31 6.09
N GLN A 64 -1.91 0.33 4.98
CA GLN A 64 -2.84 -0.26 4.02
C GLN A 64 -2.31 -1.57 3.43
N ARG A 65 -1.03 -1.60 3.01
CA ARG A 65 -0.41 -2.82 2.46
C ARG A 65 -0.33 -3.94 3.49
N GLN A 66 -0.11 -3.61 4.75
CA GLN A 66 -0.12 -4.59 5.82
C GLN A 66 -1.52 -5.17 6.01
N ALA A 67 -2.56 -4.33 6.04
CA ALA A 67 -3.94 -4.78 6.11
C ALA A 67 -4.33 -5.68 4.92
N ASP A 68 -3.92 -5.31 3.70
CA ASP A 68 -4.16 -6.11 2.49
C ASP A 68 -3.48 -7.49 2.58
N LEU A 69 -2.24 -7.55 3.12
CA LEU A 69 -1.53 -8.82 3.31
C LEU A 69 -2.21 -9.70 4.37
N GLU A 70 -2.65 -9.11 5.47
CA GLU A 70 -3.38 -9.83 6.52
C GLU A 70 -4.70 -10.42 5.99
N ALA A 71 -5.46 -9.63 5.21
CA ALA A 71 -6.67 -10.06 4.54
C ALA A 71 -6.40 -11.21 3.55
N ALA A 72 -5.39 -11.08 2.69
CA ALA A 72 -5.02 -12.12 1.73
C ALA A 72 -4.56 -13.41 2.43
N HIS A 73 -3.84 -13.30 3.55
CA HIS A 73 -3.47 -14.47 4.37
C HIS A 73 -4.69 -15.14 4.98
N GLN A 74 -5.68 -14.38 5.41
CA GLN A 74 -6.92 -14.92 5.95
C GLN A 74 -7.74 -15.63 4.87
N GLU A 75 -7.95 -14.99 3.72
CA GLU A 75 -8.64 -15.58 2.57
C GLU A 75 -7.98 -16.90 2.14
N ARG A 76 -6.63 -16.93 2.10
CA ARG A 76 -5.90 -18.15 1.79
C ARG A 76 -6.16 -19.27 2.81
N ARG A 77 -6.20 -18.97 4.12
CA ARG A 77 -6.50 -19.97 5.15
C ARG A 77 -7.91 -20.52 5.01
N GLU A 78 -8.88 -19.65 4.73
CA GLU A 78 -10.27 -20.01 4.52
C GLU A 78 -10.45 -20.87 3.26
N ALA A 79 -9.81 -20.49 2.15
CA ALA A 79 -9.78 -21.29 0.93
C ALA A 79 -9.15 -22.68 1.16
N GLN A 80 -8.04 -22.76 1.90
CA GLN A 80 -7.42 -24.04 2.25
C GLN A 80 -8.29 -24.90 3.17
N ALA A 81 -9.08 -24.31 4.06
CA ALA A 81 -10.05 -25.02 4.86
C ALA A 81 -11.19 -25.58 3.97
N SER A 82 -11.73 -24.76 3.07
CA SER A 82 -12.76 -25.16 2.12
C SER A 82 -12.31 -26.30 1.20
N VAL A 83 -11.08 -26.22 0.67
CA VAL A 83 -10.51 -27.32 -0.14
C VAL A 83 -10.41 -28.62 0.64
N ARG A 84 -9.98 -28.58 1.91
CA ARG A 84 -9.92 -29.79 2.75
C ARG A 84 -11.32 -30.37 3.00
N GLN A 85 -12.29 -29.51 3.30
CA GLN A 85 -13.68 -29.95 3.48
C GLN A 85 -14.24 -30.59 2.21
N LEU A 86 -14.01 -29.99 1.03
CA LEU A 86 -14.42 -30.57 -0.25
C LEU A 86 -13.77 -31.93 -0.52
N GLN A 87 -12.49 -32.10 -0.15
CA GLN A 87 -11.81 -33.39 -0.28
C GLN A 87 -12.39 -34.45 0.65
N GLU A 88 -12.75 -34.10 1.88
CA GLU A 88 -13.41 -34.99 2.83
C GLU A 88 -14.82 -35.38 2.36
N ASP A 89 -15.57 -34.43 1.80
CA ASP A 89 -16.89 -34.67 1.24
C ASP A 89 -16.82 -35.62 0.03
N LEU A 90 -15.86 -35.39 -0.88
CA LEU A 90 -15.61 -36.27 -2.02
C LEU A 90 -15.21 -37.68 -1.58
N ALA A 91 -14.29 -37.80 -0.62
CA ALA A 91 -13.89 -39.10 -0.09
C ALA A 91 -15.07 -39.85 0.55
N THR A 92 -15.97 -39.12 1.23
CA THR A 92 -17.19 -39.68 1.80
C THR A 92 -18.17 -40.15 0.72
N GLN A 93 -18.33 -39.38 -0.35
CA GLN A 93 -19.17 -39.76 -1.49
C GLN A 93 -18.61 -41.00 -2.21
N ASP A 94 -17.30 -41.04 -2.46
CA ASP A 94 -16.63 -42.19 -3.08
C ASP A 94 -16.76 -43.46 -2.23
N ALA A 95 -16.66 -43.35 -0.91
CA ALA A 95 -16.88 -44.48 -0.01
C ALA A 95 -18.33 -44.99 -0.08
N LYS A 96 -19.31 -44.09 -0.06
CA LYS A 96 -20.74 -44.43 -0.21
C LYS A 96 -21.01 -45.08 -1.57
N TYR A 97 -20.43 -44.54 -2.64
CA TYR A 97 -20.58 -45.08 -3.99
C TYR A 97 -19.99 -46.48 -4.11
N ARG A 98 -18.76 -46.70 -3.61
CA ARG A 98 -18.14 -48.04 -3.57
C ARG A 98 -18.97 -49.04 -2.77
N GLN A 99 -19.50 -48.63 -1.61
CA GLN A 99 -20.38 -49.50 -0.82
C GLN A 99 -21.70 -49.83 -1.54
N LEU A 100 -22.26 -48.88 -2.29
CA LEU A 100 -23.44 -49.12 -3.12
C LEU A 100 -23.14 -50.10 -4.26
N GLN A 101 -22.03 -49.90 -4.97
CA GLN A 101 -21.58 -50.83 -6.02
C GLN A 101 -21.38 -52.25 -5.49
N GLN A 102 -20.75 -52.40 -4.32
CA GLN A 102 -20.58 -53.71 -3.68
C GLN A 102 -21.92 -54.38 -3.35
N ARG A 103 -22.89 -53.62 -2.82
CA ARG A 103 -24.24 -54.13 -2.55
C ARG A 103 -24.96 -54.58 -3.82
N ILE A 104 -24.87 -53.80 -4.90
CA ILE A 104 -25.45 -54.17 -6.21
C ILE A 104 -24.78 -55.45 -6.74
N ALA A 105 -23.46 -55.56 -6.63
CA ALA A 105 -22.72 -56.72 -7.11
C ALA A 105 -23.06 -58.01 -6.31
N GLN A 106 -23.34 -57.89 -5.01
CA GLN A 106 -23.67 -59.02 -4.13
C GLN A 106 -25.17 -59.38 -4.13
N ALA A 107 -26.04 -58.57 -4.74
CA ALA A 107 -27.47 -58.82 -4.79
C ALA A 107 -27.78 -60.11 -5.57
N PRO A 108 -28.66 -61.00 -5.05
CA PRO A 108 -29.04 -62.23 -5.74
C PRO A 108 -29.67 -61.96 -7.11
N PRO A 109 -29.49 -62.86 -8.10
CA PRO A 109 -30.14 -62.73 -9.42
C PRO A 109 -31.66 -62.76 -9.35
N GLU A 110 -32.23 -63.28 -8.26
CA GLU A 110 -33.67 -63.38 -8.01
C GLU A 110 -34.31 -62.00 -7.75
N ASP A 111 -33.51 -61.04 -7.28
CA ASP A 111 -33.92 -59.65 -7.04
C ASP A 111 -33.73 -58.77 -8.30
N ASP A 112 -33.12 -59.31 -9.37
CA ASP A 112 -32.98 -58.63 -10.64
C ASP A 112 -34.32 -58.67 -11.40
N GLY A 113 -35.05 -57.56 -11.40
CA GLY A 113 -36.21 -57.39 -12.29
C GLY A 113 -35.83 -57.53 -13.78
N PRO A 114 -36.79 -57.65 -14.71
CA PRO A 114 -36.53 -58.01 -16.12
C PRO A 114 -35.57 -57.08 -16.89
N VAL A 115 -35.26 -55.88 -16.39
CA VAL A 115 -34.34 -54.91 -17.00
C VAL A 115 -32.99 -54.80 -16.26
N ALA A 116 -32.91 -55.31 -15.03
CA ALA A 116 -31.73 -55.17 -14.17
C ALA A 116 -30.44 -55.84 -14.70
N PRO A 117 -30.46 -57.01 -15.38
CA PRO A 117 -29.25 -57.62 -15.90
C PRO A 117 -28.55 -56.77 -16.97
N VAL A 118 -29.33 -56.21 -17.91
CA VAL A 118 -28.80 -55.36 -18.99
C VAL A 118 -28.21 -54.07 -18.42
N LEU A 119 -28.85 -53.49 -17.40
CA LEU A 119 -28.33 -52.32 -16.68
C LEU A 119 -27.07 -52.65 -15.87
N ARG A 120 -27.00 -53.85 -15.26
CA ARG A 120 -25.83 -54.32 -14.52
C ARG A 120 -24.62 -54.47 -15.44
N ASP A 121 -24.81 -55.06 -16.62
CA ASP A 121 -23.75 -55.21 -17.63
C ASP A 121 -23.32 -53.85 -18.19
N ALA A 122 -24.27 -52.97 -18.52
CA ALA A 122 -23.97 -51.61 -18.99
C ALA A 122 -23.21 -50.76 -17.96
N ILE A 123 -23.50 -50.93 -16.66
CA ILE A 123 -22.77 -50.24 -15.58
C ILE A 123 -21.38 -50.85 -15.38
N ARG A 124 -21.23 -52.17 -15.53
CA ARG A 124 -19.94 -52.86 -15.40
C ARG A 124 -18.98 -52.50 -16.55
N ASP A 125 -19.51 -52.22 -17.73
CA ASP A 125 -18.74 -51.84 -18.92
C ASP A 125 -18.43 -50.33 -19.03
N LEU A 126 -18.89 -49.50 -18.07
CA LEU A 126 -18.51 -48.09 -18.02
C LEU A 126 -17.00 -47.96 -17.73
N PRO A 127 -16.24 -47.16 -18.51
CA PRO A 127 -14.83 -46.93 -18.23
C PRO A 127 -14.68 -46.26 -16.86
N GLU A 128 -13.80 -46.78 -16.01
CA GLU A 128 -13.42 -46.12 -14.77
C GLU A 128 -12.89 -44.72 -15.14
N VAL A 129 -13.60 -43.68 -14.68
CA VAL A 129 -13.13 -42.30 -14.80
C VAL A 129 -11.92 -42.19 -13.87
N ALA A 130 -10.73 -42.38 -14.45
CA ALA A 130 -9.46 -42.24 -13.75
C ALA A 130 -9.29 -40.78 -13.27
N PRO A 131 -8.73 -40.57 -12.06
CA PRO A 131 -8.41 -39.23 -11.56
C PRO A 131 -7.31 -38.53 -12.36
#